data_AF-A0A8T7FBS6-F1
#
_entry.id   AF-A0A8T7FBS6-F1
#
_cell.length_a   1.000
_cell.length_b   1.000
_cell.length_c   1.000
_cell.angle_alpha   90.00
_cell.angle_beta   90.00
_cell.angle_gamma   90.00
#
_symmetry.space_group_name_H-M   'P 1'
#
loop_
_entity.id
_entity.type
_entity.pdbx_description
1 polymer ?
#
loop_
_entity_poly.entity_id
_entity_poly.type
_entity_poly.pdbx_seq_one_letter_code
_entity_poly.pdbx_strand_id
1 'polypeptide(L)'
;MPDPMKNADDRRRYANALRLASEQRMEALTQQLVDGQISLQDWQLAMREELRRSALEQFVTGKGGLATEVNPSDYLALGPELRRQYKYLARFARVIEAASLQGKPLTFAVERSKLYARSTQAIFWKSAIPVQLPQYPRDGQTVCRGNCKCRLRIQYEYDEDGRQVAVLVWWQLSPAEHCEDCLDLARSWNPLRLEMGEDVQEADIAQGIALMLLESPELRPVTQEIYAIYDIREWEVELC
;
A
#
# COMPACT_ATOMS: atom_id res chain seq x y z
N MET A 1 3.14 13.17 13.91
CA MET A 1 3.25 13.15 12.43
C MET A 1 3.68 14.53 11.98
N PRO A 2 4.45 14.65 10.87
CA PRO A 2 4.80 15.97 10.33
C PRO A 2 3.56 16.71 9.82
N ASP A 3 3.69 18.03 9.66
CA ASP A 3 2.72 18.89 8.97
C ASP A 3 2.38 18.35 7.56
N PRO A 4 1.22 18.70 6.97
CA PRO A 4 0.79 18.23 5.66
C PRO A 4 1.87 18.40 4.60
N MET A 5 2.28 17.29 3.99
CA MET A 5 3.33 17.27 2.98
C MET A 5 2.74 17.57 1.60
N LYS A 6 2.76 18.84 1.22
CA LYS A 6 2.23 19.31 -0.08
C LYS A 6 3.05 18.84 -1.28
N ASN A 7 4.35 18.62 -1.12
CA ASN A 7 5.24 18.21 -2.21
C ASN A 7 5.34 16.68 -2.30
N ALA A 8 5.18 16.12 -3.51
CA ALA A 8 5.33 14.69 -3.78
C ALA A 8 6.73 14.14 -3.43
N ASP A 9 7.79 14.92 -3.61
CA ASP A 9 9.14 14.52 -3.24
C ASP A 9 9.33 14.45 -1.71
N ASP A 10 8.68 15.33 -0.95
CA ASP A 10 8.69 15.30 0.52
C ASP A 10 7.94 14.08 1.04
N ARG A 11 6.74 13.82 0.52
CA ARG A 11 5.97 12.60 0.82
C ARG A 11 6.80 11.34 0.59
N ARG A 12 7.50 11.27 -0.55
CA ARG A 12 8.38 10.14 -0.87
C ARG A 12 9.57 10.03 0.10
N ARG A 13 10.23 11.14 0.43
CA ARG A 13 11.35 11.15 1.39
C ARG A 13 10.89 10.63 2.75
N TYR A 14 9.74 11.09 3.22
CA TYR A 14 9.16 10.66 4.49
C TYR A 14 8.74 9.19 4.46
N ALA A 15 8.06 8.74 3.40
CA ALA A 15 7.71 7.34 3.18
C ALA A 15 8.94 6.41 3.22
N ASN A 16 10.06 6.85 2.63
CA ASN A 16 11.32 6.13 2.68
C ASN A 16 11.90 6.06 4.11
N ALA A 17 11.81 7.13 4.89
CA ALA A 17 12.26 7.14 6.28
C ALA A 17 11.41 6.19 7.15
N LEU A 18 10.08 6.20 6.98
CA LEU A 18 9.16 5.27 7.65
C LEU A 18 9.49 3.80 7.32
N ARG A 19 9.74 3.50 6.05
CA ARG A 19 10.16 2.16 5.62
C ARG A 19 11.45 1.74 6.31
N LEU A 20 12.47 2.61 6.38
CA LEU A 20 13.75 2.30 7.04
C LEU A 20 13.57 2.07 8.54
N ALA A 21 12.74 2.87 9.21
CA ALA A 21 12.43 2.68 10.62
C ALA A 21 11.69 1.35 10.87
N SER A 22 10.76 0.98 9.99
CA SER A 22 10.09 -0.31 10.04
C SER A 22 11.05 -1.49 9.78
N GLU A 23 11.98 -1.37 8.83
CA GLU A 23 13.05 -2.36 8.60
C GLU A 23 13.85 -2.60 9.88
N GLN A 24 14.30 -1.54 10.55
CA GLN A 24 15.06 -1.65 11.81
C GLN A 24 14.26 -2.33 12.92
N ARG A 25 12.97 -2.04 13.05
CA ARG A 25 12.10 -2.67 14.05
C ARG A 25 11.86 -4.16 13.74
N MET A 26 11.62 -4.52 12.48
CA MET A 26 11.46 -5.93 12.08
C MET A 26 12.75 -6.73 12.23
N GLU A 27 13.89 -6.11 11.91
CA GLU A 27 15.22 -6.66 12.15
C GLU A 27 15.42 -6.93 13.64
N ALA A 28 15.19 -5.94 14.50
CA ALA A 28 15.32 -6.08 15.95
C ALA A 28 14.40 -7.17 16.52
N LEU A 29 13.11 -7.19 16.13
CA LEU A 29 12.18 -8.25 16.54
C LEU A 29 12.68 -9.64 16.13
N THR A 30 13.23 -9.75 14.92
CA THR A 30 13.74 -11.04 14.43
C THR A 30 15.05 -11.43 15.11
N GLN A 31 15.90 -10.45 15.46
CA GLN A 31 17.10 -10.70 16.25
C GLN A 31 16.75 -11.22 17.65
N GLN A 32 15.73 -10.65 18.31
CA GLN A 32 15.24 -11.15 19.60
C GLN A 32 14.77 -12.61 19.51
N LEU A 33 14.14 -13.00 18.39
CA LEU A 33 13.78 -14.40 18.15
C LEU A 33 15.02 -15.29 17.98
N VAL A 34 15.99 -14.85 17.17
CA VAL A 34 17.25 -15.58 16.91
C VAL A 34 18.05 -15.77 18.20
N ASP A 35 18.05 -14.76 19.06
CA ASP A 35 18.74 -14.76 20.36
C ASP A 35 17.96 -15.53 21.45
N GLY A 36 16.76 -16.06 21.13
CA GLY A 36 15.92 -16.82 22.05
C GLY A 36 15.23 -15.97 23.14
N GLN A 37 15.16 -14.65 22.96
CA GLN A 37 14.54 -13.73 23.91
C GLN A 37 13.01 -13.70 23.80
N ILE A 38 12.45 -14.04 22.64
CA ILE A 38 11.01 -14.15 22.40
C ILE A 38 10.68 -15.45 21.69
N SER A 39 9.45 -15.95 21.88
CA SER A 39 8.98 -17.15 21.18
C SER A 39 8.67 -16.87 19.71
N LEU A 40 8.60 -17.93 18.88
CA LEU A 40 8.17 -17.80 17.48
C LEU A 40 6.74 -17.23 17.37
N GLN A 41 5.87 -17.57 18.31
CA GLN A 41 4.49 -17.06 18.35
C GLN A 41 4.47 -15.55 18.66
N ASP A 42 5.23 -15.11 19.67
CA ASP A 42 5.33 -13.70 20.04
C ASP A 42 5.96 -12.88 18.92
N TRP A 43 7.01 -13.40 18.28
CA TRP A 43 7.61 -12.81 17.10
C TRP A 43 6.59 -12.65 15.98
N GLN A 44 5.80 -13.68 15.69
CA GLN A 44 4.80 -13.61 14.63
C GLN A 44 3.73 -12.55 14.93
N LEU A 45 3.28 -12.43 16.17
CA LEU A 45 2.33 -11.40 16.59
C LEU A 45 2.94 -10.00 16.45
N ALA A 46 4.17 -9.80 16.95
CA ALA A 46 4.87 -8.53 16.88
C ALA A 46 5.15 -8.08 15.43
N MET A 47 5.53 -9.02 14.55
CA MET A 47 5.73 -8.76 13.12
C MET A 47 4.42 -8.36 12.43
N ARG A 48 3.28 -8.97 12.79
CA ARG A 48 1.96 -8.56 12.26
C ARG A 48 1.59 -7.15 12.70
N GLU A 49 1.91 -6.78 13.93
CA GLU A 49 1.66 -5.44 14.46
C GLU A 49 2.51 -4.39 13.74
N GLU A 50 3.81 -4.68 13.56
CA GLU A 50 4.71 -3.81 12.79
C GLU A 50 4.25 -3.66 11.33
N LEU A 51 3.80 -4.75 10.69
CA LEU A 51 3.24 -4.71 9.34
C LEU A 51 1.99 -3.81 9.26
N ARG A 52 1.09 -3.90 10.24
CA ARG A 52 -0.12 -3.06 10.28
C ARG A 52 0.22 -1.59 10.46
N ARG A 53 1.11 -1.29 11.43
CA ARG A 53 1.59 0.07 11.69
C ARG A 53 2.25 0.66 10.45
N SER A 54 3.23 -0.03 9.88
CA SER A 54 3.96 0.47 8.71
C SER A 54 3.08 0.63 7.49
N ALA A 55 2.13 -0.29 7.25
CA ALA A 55 1.13 -0.12 6.18
C ALA A 55 0.30 1.15 6.33
N LEU A 56 -0.15 1.44 7.56
CA LEU A 56 -0.91 2.64 7.86
C LEU A 56 -0.07 3.90 7.67
N GLU A 57 1.15 3.92 8.20
CA GLU A 57 2.08 5.05 8.06
C GLU A 57 2.34 5.37 6.57
N GLN A 58 2.54 4.33 5.74
CA GLN A 58 2.72 4.48 4.30
C GLN A 58 1.46 4.99 3.61
N PHE A 59 0.29 4.45 3.98
CA PHE A 59 -0.99 4.85 3.41
C PHE A 59 -1.27 6.33 3.64
N VAL A 60 -1.20 6.77 4.90
CA VAL A 60 -1.45 8.17 5.29
C VAL A 60 -0.44 9.10 4.64
N THR A 61 0.83 8.69 4.58
CA THR A 61 1.88 9.47 3.90
C THR A 61 1.59 9.64 2.41
N GLY A 62 1.08 8.59 1.74
CA GLY A 62 0.70 8.70 0.33
C GLY A 62 -0.47 9.65 0.11
N LYS A 63 -1.48 9.63 1.00
CA LYS A 63 -2.64 10.55 0.94
C LYS A 63 -2.30 12.03 1.17
N GLY A 64 -1.17 12.35 1.82
CA GLY A 64 -0.83 13.75 2.13
C GLY A 64 -0.11 13.94 3.46
N GLY A 65 -0.11 12.93 4.33
CA GLY A 65 0.52 12.98 5.65
C GLY A 65 -0.40 13.43 6.79
N LEU A 66 -1.63 13.86 6.49
CA LEU A 66 -2.63 14.21 7.50
C LEU A 66 -3.47 12.98 7.87
N ALA A 67 -3.24 12.40 9.04
CA ALA A 67 -4.05 11.27 9.53
C ALA A 67 -5.53 11.65 9.72
N THR A 68 -5.83 12.93 9.94
CA THR A 68 -7.20 13.46 10.05
C THR A 68 -7.96 13.42 8.73
N GLU A 69 -7.27 13.29 7.59
CA GLU A 69 -7.87 13.17 6.26
C GLU A 69 -8.05 11.71 5.84
N VAL A 70 -7.67 10.75 6.68
CA VAL A 70 -7.85 9.32 6.42
C VAL A 70 -9.14 8.85 7.06
N ASN A 71 -10.12 8.51 6.23
CA ASN A 71 -11.42 8.02 6.69
C ASN A 71 -11.30 6.60 7.25
N PRO A 72 -12.00 6.21 8.33
CA PRO A 72 -12.17 4.81 8.72
C PRO A 72 -12.44 3.82 7.57
N SER A 73 -13.19 4.22 6.53
CA SER A 73 -13.44 3.40 5.34
C SER A 73 -12.18 3.16 4.47
N ASP A 74 -11.23 4.10 4.44
CA ASP A 74 -9.95 3.93 3.74
C ASP A 74 -9.11 2.79 4.33
N TYR A 75 -9.28 2.50 5.64
CA TYR A 75 -8.60 1.39 6.29
C TYR A 75 -9.09 0.03 5.77
N LEU A 76 -10.33 -0.06 5.29
CA LEU A 76 -10.88 -1.29 4.71
C LEU A 76 -10.12 -1.66 3.43
N ALA A 77 -9.64 -0.65 2.67
CA ALA A 77 -8.83 -0.86 1.47
C ALA A 77 -7.46 -1.49 1.78
N LEU A 78 -6.93 -1.33 2.99
CA LEU A 78 -5.68 -1.97 3.44
C LEU A 78 -5.87 -3.45 3.80
N GLY A 79 -7.09 -3.86 4.11
CA GLY A 79 -7.42 -5.20 4.61
C GLY A 79 -6.94 -6.35 3.70
N PRO A 80 -7.25 -6.34 2.39
CA PRO A 80 -6.80 -7.39 1.46
C PRO A 80 -5.28 -7.51 1.37
N GLU A 81 -4.57 -6.38 1.33
CA GLU A 81 -3.10 -6.33 1.26
C GLU A 81 -2.48 -6.90 2.55
N LEU A 82 -2.94 -6.45 3.72
CA LEU A 82 -2.46 -6.96 5.01
C LEU A 82 -2.73 -8.45 5.17
N ARG A 83 -3.92 -8.93 4.78
CA ARG A 83 -4.24 -10.36 4.77
C ARG A 83 -3.26 -11.16 3.92
N ARG A 84 -2.86 -10.63 2.75
CA ARG A 84 -1.85 -11.26 1.90
C ARG A 84 -0.49 -11.29 2.57
N GLN A 85 -0.04 -10.19 3.19
CA GLN A 85 1.24 -10.14 3.91
C GLN A 85 1.26 -11.11 5.11
N TYR A 86 0.16 -11.24 5.86
CA TYR A 86 0.06 -12.20 6.95
C TYR A 86 0.16 -13.65 6.48
N LYS A 87 -0.39 -14.00 5.31
CA LYS A 87 -0.20 -15.33 4.71
C LYS A 87 1.28 -15.59 4.36
N TYR A 88 2.00 -14.60 3.85
CA TYR A 88 3.44 -14.73 3.62
C TYR A 88 4.21 -14.89 4.92
N LEU A 89 3.89 -14.09 5.95
CA LEU A 89 4.52 -14.16 7.26
C LEU A 89 4.28 -15.53 7.94
N ALA A 90 3.06 -16.06 7.89
CA ALA A 90 2.74 -17.37 8.43
C ALA A 90 3.52 -18.50 7.74
N ARG A 91 3.68 -18.44 6.41
CA ARG A 91 4.54 -19.39 5.69
C ARG A 91 6.00 -19.26 6.10
N PHE A 92 6.46 -18.05 6.32
CA PHE A 92 7.83 -17.80 6.75
C PHE A 92 8.09 -18.30 8.18
N ALA A 93 7.14 -18.13 9.11
CA ALA A 93 7.22 -18.70 10.45
C ALA A 93 7.45 -20.22 10.40
N ARG A 94 6.75 -20.95 9.52
CA ARG A 94 6.95 -22.40 9.32
C ARG A 94 8.35 -22.74 8.79
N VAL A 95 8.94 -21.88 7.97
CA VAL A 95 10.31 -22.06 7.48
C VAL A 95 11.31 -21.90 8.62
N ILE A 96 11.10 -20.91 9.50
CA ILE A 96 11.94 -20.69 10.69
C ILE A 96 11.81 -21.88 11.64
N GLU A 97 10.58 -22.34 11.91
CA GLU A 97 10.31 -23.51 12.76
C GLU A 97 11.02 -24.76 12.21
N ALA A 98 10.87 -25.06 10.93
CA ALA A 98 11.52 -26.19 10.30
C ALA A 98 13.05 -26.10 10.34
N ALA A 99 13.63 -24.91 10.17
CA ALA A 99 15.06 -24.70 10.29
C ALA A 99 15.55 -24.90 11.73
N SER A 100 14.79 -24.41 12.71
CA SER A 100 15.07 -24.58 14.14
C SER A 100 15.06 -26.06 14.55
N LEU A 101 14.05 -26.82 14.13
CA LEU A 101 13.96 -28.27 14.36
C LEU A 101 15.12 -29.06 13.73
N GLN A 102 15.74 -28.52 12.68
CA GLN A 102 16.90 -29.10 12.01
C GLN A 102 18.25 -28.62 12.60
N GLY A 103 18.23 -27.80 13.65
CA GLY A 103 19.43 -27.21 14.25
C GLY A 103 20.18 -26.25 13.32
N LYS A 104 19.50 -25.68 12.31
CA LYS A 104 20.12 -24.75 11.36
C LYS A 104 20.18 -23.34 11.95
N PRO A 105 21.22 -22.55 11.64
CA PRO A 105 21.29 -21.16 12.07
C PRO A 105 20.13 -20.35 11.47
N LEU A 106 19.52 -19.49 12.29
CA LEU A 106 18.36 -18.68 11.92
C LEU A 106 18.72 -17.28 11.41
N THR A 107 20.01 -16.99 11.16
CA THR A 107 20.50 -15.67 10.72
C THR A 107 19.86 -15.19 9.42
N PHE A 108 19.49 -16.11 8.51
CA PHE A 108 18.75 -15.78 7.28
C PHE A 108 17.41 -15.10 7.55
N ALA A 109 16.83 -15.32 8.74
CA ALA A 109 15.53 -14.78 9.08
C ALA A 109 15.57 -13.25 9.22
N VAL A 110 16.67 -12.71 9.73
CA VAL A 110 16.88 -11.27 9.95
C VAL A 110 16.88 -10.51 8.62
N GLU A 111 17.62 -10.98 7.62
CA GLU A 111 17.64 -10.32 6.31
C GLU A 111 16.31 -10.45 5.57
N ARG A 112 15.63 -11.59 5.74
CA ARG A 112 14.33 -11.81 5.11
C ARG A 112 13.21 -11.00 5.75
N SER A 113 13.28 -10.72 7.06
CA SER A 113 12.26 -9.93 7.75
C SER A 113 12.18 -8.50 7.20
N LYS A 114 13.31 -7.92 6.80
CA LYS A 114 13.39 -6.59 6.16
C LYS A 114 12.54 -6.47 4.89
N LEU A 115 12.30 -7.58 4.17
CA LEU A 115 11.49 -7.57 2.95
C LEU A 115 10.02 -7.21 3.21
N TYR A 116 9.49 -7.52 4.39
CA TYR A 116 8.12 -7.19 4.77
C TYR A 116 7.95 -5.67 4.89
N ALA A 117 8.89 -4.98 5.53
CA ALA A 117 8.90 -3.52 5.57
C ALA A 117 9.02 -2.91 4.16
N ARG A 118 9.87 -3.46 3.29
CA ARG A 118 10.01 -2.98 1.89
C ARG A 118 8.72 -3.06 1.09
N SER A 119 7.94 -4.12 1.29
CA SER A 119 6.68 -4.33 0.57
C SER A 119 5.64 -3.25 0.85
N THR A 120 5.70 -2.61 2.02
CA THR A 120 4.76 -1.54 2.40
C THR A 120 4.86 -0.29 1.53
N GLN A 121 5.99 -0.09 0.84
CA GLN A 121 6.14 1.04 -0.09
C GLN A 121 5.15 0.97 -1.27
N ALA A 122 4.68 -0.23 -1.65
CA ALA A 122 3.63 -0.35 -2.65
C ALA A 122 2.32 0.31 -2.19
N ILE A 123 2.03 0.30 -0.88
CA ILE A 123 0.84 0.93 -0.30
C ILE A 123 0.93 2.46 -0.44
N PHE A 124 2.11 3.03 -0.19
CA PHE A 124 2.36 4.46 -0.42
C PHE A 124 2.06 4.85 -1.87
N TRP A 125 2.58 4.12 -2.85
CA TRP A 125 2.34 4.45 -4.26
C TRP A 125 0.87 4.30 -4.65
N LYS A 126 0.20 3.25 -4.13
CA LYS A 126 -1.23 3.04 -4.34
C LYS A 126 -2.09 4.17 -3.76
N SER A 127 -1.71 4.73 -2.62
CA SER A 127 -2.49 5.81 -1.98
C SER A 127 -2.11 7.21 -2.46
N ALA A 128 -0.91 7.37 -3.04
CA ALA A 128 -0.43 8.65 -3.56
C ALA A 128 -0.89 8.96 -4.99
N ILE A 129 -1.31 7.95 -5.76
CA ILE A 129 -1.69 8.08 -7.17
C ILE A 129 -3.22 7.84 -7.26
N PRO A 130 -3.98 8.78 -7.84
CA PRO A 130 -5.45 8.72 -7.84
C PRO A 130 -6.02 7.65 -8.79
N VAL A 131 -5.19 7.10 -9.69
CA VAL A 131 -5.58 6.03 -10.61
C VAL A 131 -4.93 4.71 -10.25
N GLN A 132 -5.63 3.61 -10.56
CA GLN A 132 -5.08 2.28 -10.37
C GLN A 132 -4.02 1.99 -11.44
N LEU A 133 -2.80 1.68 -11.00
CA LEU A 133 -1.73 1.23 -11.87
C LEU A 133 -1.77 -0.30 -11.99
N PRO A 134 -1.38 -0.85 -13.15
CA PRO A 134 -1.24 -2.30 -13.30
C PRO A 134 -0.14 -2.87 -12.38
N GLN A 135 0.86 -2.06 -12.03
CA GLN A 135 1.99 -2.48 -11.20
C GLN A 135 2.55 -1.35 -10.34
N TYR A 136 3.06 -1.71 -9.16
CA TYR A 136 3.70 -0.76 -8.24
C TYR A 136 5.09 -1.26 -7.83
N PRO A 137 6.08 -0.36 -7.64
CA PRO A 137 7.35 -0.76 -7.08
C PRO A 137 7.18 -1.51 -5.75
N ARG A 138 7.85 -2.66 -5.62
CA ARG A 138 7.86 -3.51 -4.41
C ARG A 138 6.52 -4.15 -4.05
N ASP A 139 5.59 -4.27 -4.98
CA ASP A 139 4.32 -4.98 -4.77
C ASP A 139 4.45 -6.51 -4.76
N GLY A 140 5.63 -7.04 -5.12
CA GLY A 140 5.93 -8.47 -5.15
C GLY A 140 5.55 -9.18 -6.45
N GLN A 141 5.07 -8.46 -7.47
CA GLN A 141 4.70 -9.03 -8.78
C GLN A 141 5.91 -9.31 -9.68
N THR A 142 7.01 -8.55 -9.53
CA THR A 142 8.26 -8.79 -10.27
C THR A 142 9.09 -9.92 -9.66
N VAL A 143 9.98 -10.51 -10.46
CA VAL A 143 10.95 -11.54 -10.04
C VAL A 143 11.82 -11.06 -8.87
N CYS A 144 12.15 -9.77 -8.81
CA CYS A 144 12.96 -9.23 -7.70
C CYS A 144 12.21 -9.13 -6.37
N ARG A 145 10.88 -9.31 -6.36
CA ARG A 145 10.01 -9.25 -5.16
C ARG A 145 10.23 -7.99 -4.30
N GLY A 146 10.55 -6.87 -4.95
CA GLY A 146 10.80 -5.59 -4.29
C GLY A 146 12.22 -5.36 -3.79
N ASN A 147 13.20 -6.16 -4.21
CA ASN A 147 14.62 -5.86 -3.95
C ASN A 147 15.21 -4.79 -4.88
N CYS A 148 14.74 -4.69 -6.13
CA CYS A 148 15.22 -3.65 -7.04
C CYS A 148 14.89 -2.26 -6.49
N LYS A 149 15.81 -1.31 -6.68
CA LYS A 149 15.70 0.07 -6.17
C LYS A 149 14.92 0.97 -7.15
N CYS A 150 13.81 0.45 -7.66
CA CYS A 150 12.93 1.15 -8.60
C CYS A 150 12.04 2.14 -7.84
N ARG A 151 11.59 3.19 -8.54
CA ARG A 151 10.63 4.18 -8.02
C ARG A 151 9.77 4.73 -9.14
N LEU A 152 8.62 5.29 -8.80
CA LEU A 152 7.81 6.04 -9.76
C LEU A 152 8.19 7.52 -9.69
N ARG A 153 8.23 8.17 -10.85
CA ARG A 153 8.10 9.62 -10.97
C ARG A 153 6.74 9.87 -11.62
N ILE A 154 5.98 10.82 -11.08
CA ILE A 154 4.65 11.16 -11.58
C ILE A 154 4.60 12.63 -11.95
N GLN A 155 3.83 12.95 -12.98
CA GLN A 155 3.48 14.31 -13.38
C GLN A 155 2.01 14.32 -13.81
N TYR A 156 1.32 15.41 -13.56
CA TYR A 156 -0.07 15.58 -13.97
C TYR A 156 -0.15 16.49 -15.19
N GLU A 157 -1.00 16.11 -16.14
CA GLU A 157 -1.45 16.98 -17.22
C GLU A 157 -2.72 17.68 -16.79
N TYR A 158 -2.85 18.95 -17.17
CA TYR A 158 -3.98 19.81 -16.81
C TYR A 158 -4.65 20.33 -18.09
N ASP A 159 -5.97 20.47 -18.06
CA ASP A 159 -6.72 21.17 -19.11
C ASP A 159 -6.61 22.70 -18.97
N GLU A 160 -7.27 23.42 -19.88
CA GLU A 160 -7.34 24.89 -19.87
C GLU A 160 -8.03 25.44 -18.60
N ASP A 161 -8.90 24.65 -17.97
CA ASP A 161 -9.62 24.98 -16.75
C ASP A 161 -8.82 24.63 -15.47
N GLY A 162 -7.62 24.06 -15.61
CA GLY A 162 -6.74 23.66 -14.51
C GLY A 162 -7.12 22.34 -13.83
N ARG A 163 -7.98 21.52 -14.42
CA ARG A 163 -8.36 20.18 -13.94
C ARG A 163 -7.35 19.14 -14.40
N GLN A 164 -7.09 18.14 -13.56
CA GLN A 164 -6.18 17.05 -13.89
C GLN A 164 -6.85 16.10 -14.87
N VAL A 165 -6.33 16.03 -16.10
CA VAL A 165 -6.89 15.18 -17.17
C VAL A 165 -6.18 13.84 -17.29
N ALA A 166 -4.88 13.80 -16.97
CA ALA A 166 -4.09 12.58 -17.05
C ALA A 166 -2.94 12.58 -16.06
N VAL A 167 -2.48 11.38 -15.71
CA VAL A 167 -1.23 11.17 -15.00
C VAL A 167 -0.21 10.52 -15.93
N LEU A 168 0.97 11.13 -15.99
CA LEU A 168 2.16 10.60 -16.65
C LEU A 168 3.03 9.91 -15.61
N VAL A 169 3.31 8.64 -15.83
CA VAL A 169 4.05 7.78 -14.91
C VAL A 169 5.34 7.31 -15.56
N TRP A 170 6.46 7.57 -14.89
CA TRP A 170 7.78 7.06 -15.27
C TRP A 170 8.26 6.01 -14.28
N TRP A 171 8.65 4.84 -14.78
CA TRP A 171 9.33 3.83 -13.98
C TRP A 171 10.84 4.12 -13.96
N GLN A 172 11.32 4.69 -12.86
CA GLN A 172 12.71 5.10 -12.71
C GLN A 172 13.55 4.04 -11.99
N LEU A 173 14.70 3.76 -12.57
CA LEU A 173 15.71 2.87 -12.00
C LEU A 173 16.78 3.70 -11.29
N SER A 174 17.12 3.31 -10.07
CA SER A 174 18.29 3.86 -9.36
C SER A 174 19.59 3.23 -9.89
N PRO A 175 20.78 3.81 -9.64
CA PRO A 175 22.06 3.19 -10.00
C PRO A 175 22.31 1.90 -9.19
N ALA A 176 21.87 0.76 -9.73
CA ALA A 176 21.97 -0.57 -9.14
C ALA A 176 21.71 -1.62 -10.22
N GLU A 177 21.95 -2.89 -9.91
CA GLU A 177 21.47 -4.01 -10.73
C GLU A 177 19.94 -4.15 -10.63
N HIS A 178 19.30 -4.43 -11.77
CA HIS A 178 17.85 -4.60 -11.88
C HIS A 178 17.51 -5.88 -12.63
N CYS A 179 16.38 -6.50 -12.30
CA CYS A 179 15.85 -7.64 -13.04
C CYS A 179 15.23 -7.19 -14.38
N GLU A 180 15.08 -8.12 -15.32
CA GLU A 180 14.52 -7.85 -16.66
C GLU A 180 13.13 -7.20 -16.58
N ASP A 181 12.22 -7.69 -15.71
CA ASP A 181 10.90 -7.08 -15.52
C ASP A 181 10.97 -5.57 -15.22
N CYS A 182 11.94 -5.15 -14.40
CA CYS A 182 12.09 -3.75 -14.02
C CYS A 182 12.72 -2.93 -15.15
N LEU A 183 13.56 -3.54 -15.99
CA LEU A 183 14.09 -2.91 -17.21
C LEU A 183 12.99 -2.71 -18.25
N ASP A 184 12.11 -3.71 -18.43
CA ASP A 184 11.00 -3.63 -19.36
C ASP A 184 9.95 -2.60 -18.93
N LEU A 185 9.65 -2.52 -17.63
CA LEU A 185 8.81 -1.45 -17.08
C LEU A 185 9.45 -0.08 -17.31
N ALA A 186 10.77 0.06 -17.11
CA ALA A 186 11.47 1.33 -17.36
C ALA A 186 11.44 1.75 -18.84
N ARG A 187 11.47 0.79 -19.77
CA ARG A 187 11.37 1.05 -21.22
C ARG A 187 9.94 1.44 -21.61
N SER A 188 8.95 0.73 -21.10
CA SER A 188 7.54 0.91 -21.47
C SER A 188 6.88 2.10 -20.78
N TRP A 189 7.26 2.40 -19.54
CA TRP A 189 6.67 3.50 -18.75
C TRP A 189 7.61 4.71 -18.78
N ASN A 190 7.71 5.34 -19.96
CA ASN A 190 8.54 6.52 -20.17
C ASN A 190 7.93 7.53 -21.18
N PRO A 191 6.80 8.20 -20.87
CA PRO A 191 5.85 7.92 -19.79
C PRO A 191 4.75 6.93 -20.20
N LEU A 192 4.23 6.20 -19.22
CA LEU A 192 2.89 5.63 -19.30
C LEU A 192 1.88 6.75 -19.01
N ARG A 193 1.02 7.07 -19.98
CA ARG A 193 -0.06 8.04 -19.82
C ARG A 193 -1.36 7.31 -19.48
N LEU A 194 -1.97 7.70 -18.37
CA LEU A 194 -3.26 7.18 -17.92
C LEU A 194 -4.21 8.36 -17.78
N GLU A 195 -5.35 8.29 -18.45
CA GLU A 195 -6.42 9.27 -18.27
C GLU A 195 -6.91 9.19 -16.82
N MET A 196 -7.15 10.36 -16.23
CA MET A 196 -7.96 10.45 -15.03
C MET A 196 -9.38 10.04 -15.45
N GLY A 197 -9.99 9.10 -14.72
CA GLY A 197 -11.43 8.86 -14.90
C GLY A 197 -12.19 10.17 -14.70
N GLU A 198 -13.32 10.35 -15.38
CA GLU A 198 -14.24 11.44 -15.07
C GLU A 198 -14.52 11.44 -13.56
N ASP A 199 -14.59 12.62 -12.95
CA ASP A 199 -14.98 12.75 -11.55
C ASP A 199 -16.23 11.89 -11.33
N VAL A 200 -16.13 10.89 -10.44
CA VAL A 200 -17.25 10.00 -10.15
C VAL A 200 -18.42 10.89 -9.72
N GLN A 201 -19.46 10.97 -10.54
CA GLN A 201 -20.54 11.89 -10.26
C GLN A 201 -21.32 11.36 -9.06
N GLU A 202 -21.94 12.27 -8.31
CA GLU A 202 -22.78 11.94 -7.15
C GLU A 202 -23.82 10.87 -7.50
N ALA A 203 -24.33 10.90 -8.73
CA ALA A 203 -25.25 9.92 -9.30
C ALA A 203 -24.65 8.51 -9.41
N ASP A 204 -23.38 8.38 -9.81
CA ASP A 204 -22.71 7.08 -9.97
C ASP A 204 -22.44 6.43 -8.60
N ILE A 205 -22.10 7.26 -7.59
CA ILE A 205 -21.93 6.82 -6.20
C ILE A 205 -23.28 6.34 -5.64
N ALA A 206 -24.35 7.12 -5.84
CA ALA A 206 -25.69 6.76 -5.38
C ALA A 206 -26.19 5.46 -6.03
N GLN A 207 -25.95 5.28 -7.32
CA GLN A 207 -26.36 4.09 -8.07
C GLN A 207 -25.56 2.85 -7.63
N GLY A 208 -24.25 3.00 -7.38
CA GLY A 208 -23.42 1.94 -6.84
C GLY A 208 -23.82 1.50 -5.43
N ILE A 209 -24.19 2.45 -4.57
CA ILE A 209 -24.71 2.17 -3.22
C ILE A 209 -26.08 1.47 -3.29
N ALA A 210 -26.96 1.92 -4.18
CA ALA A 210 -28.27 1.29 -4.40
C ALA A 210 -28.16 -0.18 -4.83
N LEU A 211 -27.24 -0.47 -5.77
CA LEU A 211 -26.94 -1.84 -6.20
C LEU A 211 -26.38 -2.69 -5.05
N MET A 212 -25.48 -2.15 -4.24
CA MET A 212 -24.93 -2.83 -3.07
C MET A 212 -26.02 -3.19 -2.04
N LEU A 213 -27.02 -2.33 -1.85
CA LEU A 213 -28.14 -2.57 -0.94
C LEU A 213 -29.17 -3.58 -1.48
N LEU A 214 -29.30 -3.69 -2.80
CA LEU A 214 -30.12 -4.71 -3.44
C LEU A 214 -29.50 -6.11 -3.26
N GLU A 215 -28.18 -6.22 -3.34
CA GLU A 215 -27.46 -7.50 -3.20
C GLU A 215 -27.18 -7.89 -1.75
N SER A 216 -27.02 -6.93 -0.83
CA SER A 216 -26.68 -7.18 0.58
C SER A 216 -27.35 -6.14 1.50
N PRO A 217 -28.65 -6.32 1.83
CA PRO A 217 -29.45 -5.36 2.59
C PRO A 217 -28.90 -5.05 3.99
N GLU A 218 -28.12 -5.95 4.58
CA GLU A 218 -27.47 -5.81 5.88
C GLU A 218 -26.38 -4.72 5.91
N LEU A 219 -25.91 -4.24 4.76
CA LEU A 219 -24.91 -3.17 4.66
C LEU A 219 -25.52 -1.75 4.79
N ARG A 220 -26.83 -1.64 4.99
CA ARG A 220 -27.56 -0.37 5.12
C ARG A 220 -26.98 0.62 6.15
N PRO A 221 -26.46 0.21 7.33
CA PRO A 221 -25.83 1.14 8.26
C PRO A 221 -24.56 1.77 7.69
N VAL A 222 -23.77 1.00 6.92
CA VAL A 222 -22.52 1.46 6.29
C VAL A 222 -22.81 2.40 5.13
N THR A 223 -23.88 2.16 4.37
CA THR A 223 -24.26 3.02 3.25
C THR A 223 -24.80 4.38 3.69
N GLN A 224 -25.45 4.46 4.86
CA GLN A 224 -25.87 5.74 5.45
C GLN A 224 -24.68 6.61 5.85
N GLU A 225 -23.60 6.01 6.35
CA GLU A 225 -22.35 6.72 6.60
C GLU A 225 -21.72 7.24 5.29
N ILE A 226 -21.75 6.44 4.22
CA ILE A 226 -21.25 6.86 2.90
C ILE A 226 -22.07 8.02 2.34
N TYR A 227 -23.41 7.95 2.37
CA TYR A 227 -24.27 9.07 1.93
C TYR A 227 -23.99 10.36 2.71
N ALA A 228 -23.78 10.27 4.02
CA ALA A 228 -23.44 11.42 4.86
C ALA A 228 -22.04 11.99 4.56
N ILE A 229 -21.06 11.14 4.22
CA ILE A 229 -19.70 11.58 3.85
C ILE A 229 -19.71 12.40 2.55
N TYR A 230 -20.55 12.03 1.60
CA TYR A 230 -20.63 12.67 0.29
C TYR A 230 -21.75 13.74 0.18
N ASP A 231 -22.43 14.07 1.30
CA ASP A 231 -23.58 15.00 1.36
C ASP A 231 -24.68 14.69 0.33
N ILE A 232 -24.85 13.39 0.01
CA ILE A 232 -25.81 12.92 -0.99
C ILE A 232 -27.19 12.92 -0.36
N ARG A 233 -28.10 13.75 -0.89
CA ARG A 233 -29.50 13.75 -0.44
C ARG A 233 -30.18 12.46 -0.89
N GLU A 234 -30.77 11.76 0.07
CA GLU A 234 -31.49 10.49 -0.11
C GLU A 234 -32.79 10.71 -0.94
N TRP A 235 -32.70 11.03 -2.23
CA TRP A 235 -33.86 11.20 -3.11
C TRP A 235 -33.68 10.46 -4.44
N GLU A 236 -34.63 9.53 -4.62
CA GLU A 236 -35.14 8.94 -5.86
C GLU A 236 -34.12 8.26 -6.78
N VAL A 237 -33.63 7.11 -6.30
CA VAL A 237 -33.30 6.01 -7.21
C VAL A 237 -34.63 5.53 -7.84
N GLU A 238 -35.10 6.21 -8.88
CA GLU A 238 -36.06 5.60 -9.79
C GLU A 238 -35.37 4.41 -10.45
N LEU A 239 -35.71 3.22 -9.97
CA LEU A 239 -35.36 1.95 -10.59
C LEU A 239 -35.97 1.93 -12.00
N CYS A 240 -35.17 2.26 -13.02
CA CYS A 240 -35.40 1.87 -14.40
C CYS A 240 -34.69 0.54 -14.69
#